data_AF-A0A6B2DHP9-F1
#
_entry.id   AF-A0A6B2DHP9-F1
#
_cell.length_a   1.000
_cell.length_b   1.000
_cell.length_c   1.000
_cell.angle_alpha   90.00
_cell.angle_beta   90.00
_cell.angle_gamma   90.00
#
_symmetry.space_group_name_H-M   'P 1'
#
loop_
_entity.id
_entity.type
_entity.pdbx_description
1 polymer ?
#
loop_
_entity_poly.entity_id
_entity_poly.type
_entity_poly.pdbx_seq_one_letter_code
_entity_poly.pdbx_strand_id
1 'polypeptide(L)'
;MLNGRVLLVRAVMAGLRWLLGLPSPVLRVLAGRPMVVDGRQPVLSAQVLMRVSRFAPFDAPHRNGSLTRARAELNLAGALAGAGICPGVRTRDSSWPGPG
;
A
#
# COMPACT_ATOMS: atom_id res chain seq x y z
N MET A 1 0.18 1.89 -26.08
CA MET A 1 0.43 0.84 -25.05
C MET A 1 0.08 1.26 -23.61
N LEU A 2 -0.19 2.54 -23.30
CA LEU A 2 -0.54 2.99 -21.93
C LEU A 2 -1.82 2.35 -21.36
N ASN A 3 -2.84 2.10 -22.19
CA ASN A 3 -4.16 1.65 -21.74
C ASN A 3 -4.14 0.29 -21.04
N GLY A 4 -3.28 -0.65 -21.46
CA GLY A 4 -3.20 -1.99 -20.85
C GLY A 4 -2.67 -1.95 -19.42
N ARG A 5 -1.67 -1.09 -19.13
CA ARG A 5 -1.13 -0.92 -17.78
C ARG A 5 -2.13 -0.25 -16.85
N VAL A 6 -2.87 0.75 -17.34
CA VAL A 6 -3.93 1.42 -16.57
C VAL A 6 -5.03 0.42 -16.20
N LEU A 7 -5.46 -0.42 -17.15
CA LEU A 7 -6.48 -1.43 -16.92
C LEU A 7 -6.01 -2.48 -15.90
N LEU A 8 -4.77 -2.95 -16.01
CA LEU A 8 -4.17 -3.88 -15.05
C LEU A 8 -4.16 -3.29 -13.63
N VAL A 9 -3.68 -2.05 -13.47
CA VAL A 9 -3.63 -1.38 -12.17
C VAL A 9 -5.03 -1.27 -11.58
N ARG A 10 -6.03 -0.85 -12.38
CA ARG A 10 -7.42 -0.75 -11.92
C ARG A 10 -8.02 -2.11 -11.55
N ALA A 11 -7.72 -3.16 -12.32
CA ALA A 11 -8.16 -4.52 -12.02
C ALA A 11 -7.56 -5.03 -10.70
N VAL A 12 -6.27 -4.79 -10.47
CA VAL A 12 -5.60 -5.12 -9.20
C VAL A 12 -6.23 -4.35 -8.04
N MET A 13 -6.49 -3.06 -8.20
CA MET A 13 -7.12 -2.24 -7.16
C MET A 13 -8.56 -2.67 -6.88
N ALA A 14 -9.33 -3.03 -7.91
CA ALA A 14 -10.68 -3.58 -7.76
C ALA A 14 -10.65 -4.92 -7.00
N GLY A 15 -9.71 -5.81 -7.34
CA GLY A 15 -9.49 -7.07 -6.64
C GLY A 15 -9.10 -6.85 -5.17
N LEU A 16 -8.23 -5.89 -4.89
CA LEU A 16 -7.82 -5.55 -3.53
C LEU A 16 -8.98 -4.97 -2.71
N ARG A 17 -9.81 -4.11 -3.33
CA ARG A 17 -11.01 -3.54 -2.68
C ARG A 17 -12.04 -4.63 -2.38
N TRP A 18 -12.23 -5.57 -3.30
CA TRP A 18 -13.09 -6.73 -3.08
C TRP A 18 -12.55 -7.63 -1.96
N LEU A 19 -11.25 -7.93 -1.97
CA LEU A 19 -10.58 -8.73 -0.95
C LEU A 19 -10.77 -8.13 0.45
N LEU A 20 -10.59 -6.82 0.61
CA LEU A 20 -10.74 -6.11 1.88
C LEU A 20 -12.21 -5.96 2.32
N GLY A 21 -13.18 -6.18 1.43
CA GLY A 21 -14.61 -6.21 1.75
C GLY A 21 -15.12 -7.58 2.21
N LEU A 22 -14.26 -8.61 2.21
CA LEU A 22 -14.66 -9.94 2.65
C LEU A 22 -14.96 -10.00 4.16
N PRO A 23 -15.79 -10.96 4.61
CA PRO A 23 -16.07 -11.13 6.03
C PRO A 23 -14.79 -11.34 6.86
N SER A 24 -14.78 -10.79 8.07
CA SER A 24 -13.69 -10.96 9.06
C SER A 24 -13.14 -12.39 9.21
N PRO A 25 -13.93 -13.49 9.21
CA PRO A 25 -13.35 -14.83 9.27
C PRO A 25 -12.43 -15.14 8.08
N VAL A 26 -12.79 -14.70 6.87
CA VAL A 26 -11.98 -14.91 5.66
C VAL A 26 -10.71 -14.07 5.72
N LEU A 27 -10.83 -12.81 6.14
CA LEU A 27 -9.68 -11.92 6.33
C LEU A 27 -8.71 -12.46 7.39
N ARG A 28 -9.19 -13.11 8.46
CA ARG A 28 -8.35 -13.77 9.46
C ARG A 28 -7.51 -14.91 8.87
N VAL A 29 -8.12 -15.74 8.03
CA VAL A 29 -7.39 -16.82 7.36
C VAL A 29 -6.31 -16.26 6.44
N LEU A 30 -6.62 -15.18 5.71
CA LEU A 30 -5.67 -14.51 4.82
C LEU A 30 -4.54 -13.78 5.56
N ALA A 31 -4.86 -13.11 6.68
CA ALA A 31 -3.86 -12.47 7.54
C ALA A 31 -2.92 -13.51 8.17
N GLY A 32 -3.45 -14.71 8.45
CA GLY A 32 -2.71 -15.78 9.09
C GLY A 32 -2.47 -15.49 10.58
N ARG A 33 -1.23 -15.72 11.05
CA ARG A 33 -0.86 -15.45 12.44
C ARG A 33 -0.87 -13.94 12.71
N PRO A 34 -1.41 -13.49 13.88
CA PRO A 34 -1.43 -12.08 14.24
C PRO A 34 0.01 -11.53 14.27
N MET A 35 0.24 -10.47 13.50
CA MET A 35 1.53 -9.79 13.43
C MET A 35 1.55 -8.63 14.45
N VAL A 36 2.64 -8.50 15.18
CA VAL A 36 2.88 -7.37 16.09
C VAL A 36 3.91 -6.45 15.46
N VAL A 37 3.57 -5.16 15.39
CA VAL A 37 4.44 -4.08 14.90
C VAL A 37 4.54 -3.06 16.01
N ASP A 38 5.76 -2.76 16.47
CA ASP A 38 6.01 -1.80 17.56
C ASP A 38 5.19 -2.07 18.84
N GLY A 39 5.04 -3.36 19.20
CA GLY A 39 4.27 -3.78 20.37
C GLY A 39 2.75 -3.67 20.24
N ARG A 40 2.23 -3.25 19.08
CA ARG A 40 0.78 -3.17 18.79
C ARG A 40 0.38 -4.16 17.71
N GLN A 41 -0.83 -4.71 17.85
CA GLN A 41 -1.45 -5.51 16.79
C GLN A 41 -2.20 -4.57 15.83
N PRO A 42 -1.82 -4.50 14.54
CA PRO A 42 -2.55 -3.70 13.57
C PRO A 42 -3.97 -4.22 13.38
N VAL A 43 -4.87 -3.38 12.88
CA VAL A 43 -6.23 -3.82 12.48
C VAL A 43 -6.15 -4.92 11.41
N LEU A 44 -7.14 -5.80 11.39
CA LEU A 44 -7.12 -7.02 10.55
C LEU A 44 -6.85 -6.73 9.06
N SER A 45 -7.46 -5.66 8.52
CA SER A 45 -7.24 -5.22 7.13
C SER A 45 -5.78 -4.80 6.87
N ALA A 46 -5.13 -4.14 7.84
CA ALA A 46 -3.72 -3.78 7.74
C ALA A 46 -2.82 -5.02 7.77
N GLN A 47 -3.16 -6.03 8.58
CA GLN A 47 -2.43 -7.31 8.61
C GLN A 47 -2.54 -8.06 7.27
N VAL A 48 -3.73 -8.11 6.67
CA VAL A 48 -3.92 -8.68 5.32
C VAL A 48 -3.10 -7.91 4.30
N LEU A 49 -3.12 -6.57 4.34
CA LEU A 49 -2.38 -5.74 3.40
C LEU A 49 -0.86 -5.96 3.53
N MET A 50 -0.33 -6.01 4.75
CA MET A 50 1.09 -6.34 5.01
C MET A 50 1.46 -7.74 4.52
N ARG A 51 0.54 -8.70 4.62
CA ARG A 51 0.77 -10.06 4.11
C ARG A 51 0.84 -10.07 2.59
N VAL A 52 -0.13 -9.43 1.93
CA VAL A 52 -0.20 -9.32 0.46
C VAL A 52 0.97 -8.50 -0.08
N SER A 53 1.41 -7.46 0.64
CA SER A 53 2.53 -6.63 0.19
C SER A 53 3.86 -7.36 0.18
N ARG A 54 4.04 -8.46 0.93
CA ARG A 54 5.22 -9.32 0.81
C ARG A 54 5.30 -10.04 -0.54
N PHE A 55 4.17 -10.28 -1.18
CA PHE A 55 4.09 -10.96 -2.47
C PHE A 55 4.09 -9.98 -3.65
N ALA A 56 3.89 -8.69 -3.38
CA ALA A 56 3.87 -7.65 -4.38
C ALA A 56 5.13 -6.78 -4.26
N PRO A 57 5.69 -6.30 -5.37
CA PRO A 57 6.88 -5.44 -5.36
C PRO A 57 6.52 -4.00 -4.95
N PHE A 58 5.79 -3.82 -3.84
CA PHE A 58 5.54 -2.50 -3.26
C PHE A 58 6.77 -1.97 -2.50
N ASP A 59 7.67 -2.86 -2.10
CA ASP A 59 8.88 -2.57 -1.32
C ASP A 59 10.10 -2.18 -2.17
N ALA A 60 9.91 -1.84 -3.46
CA ALA A 60 11.02 -1.30 -4.22
C ALA A 60 11.43 0.04 -3.58
N PRO A 61 12.63 0.15 -2.96
CA PRO A 61 13.10 1.44 -2.47
C PRO A 61 13.05 2.38 -3.66
N HIS A 62 12.41 3.54 -3.51
CA HIS A 62 12.42 4.55 -4.54
C HIS A 62 13.89 4.94 -4.76
N ARG A 63 14.51 4.36 -5.79
CA ARG A 63 15.92 4.58 -6.17
C ARG A 63 16.19 6.01 -6.61
N ASN A 64 15.18 6.87 -6.53
CA ASN A 64 15.17 8.25 -6.96
C ASN A 64 15.85 9.22 -5.99
N GLY A 65 16.29 8.77 -4.81
CA GLY A 65 17.07 9.59 -3.85
C GLY A 65 16.37 10.84 -3.30
N SER A 66 15.13 11.10 -3.72
CA SER A 66 14.34 12.29 -3.38
C SER A 66 12.94 11.87 -2.95
N LEU A 67 12.59 12.21 -1.70
CA LEU A 67 11.26 11.99 -1.13
C LEU A 67 10.16 12.73 -1.90
N THR A 68 10.47 13.93 -2.41
CA THR A 68 9.56 14.72 -3.24
C THR A 68 9.19 13.97 -4.52
N ARG A 69 10.17 13.34 -5.17
CA ARG A 69 9.97 12.60 -6.42
C ARG A 69 9.20 11.30 -6.18
N ALA A 70 9.55 10.56 -5.14
CA ALA A 70 8.79 9.40 -4.68
C ALA A 70 7.31 9.74 -4.45
N ARG A 71 7.05 10.88 -3.78
CA ARG A 71 5.68 11.34 -3.50
C ARG A 71 4.92 11.71 -4.77
N ALA A 72 5.57 12.36 -5.74
CA ALA A 72 4.97 12.66 -7.03
C ALA A 72 4.61 11.37 -7.80
N GLU A 73 5.48 10.36 -7.78
CA GLU A 73 5.24 9.06 -8.41
C GLU A 73 4.11 8.29 -7.73
N LEU A 74 4.05 8.30 -6.39
CA LEU A 74 2.95 7.74 -5.60
C LEU A 74 1.63 8.43 -5.90
N ASN A 75 1.60 9.77 -5.99
CA ASN A 75 0.40 10.53 -6.34
C ASN A 75 -0.08 10.20 -7.76
N LEU A 76 0.84 10.07 -8.73
CA LEU A 76 0.50 9.61 -10.08
C LEU A 76 -0.03 8.18 -10.08
N ALA A 77 0.60 7.27 -9.34
CA ALA A 77 0.13 5.90 -9.20
C ALA A 77 -1.26 5.84 -8.55
N GLY A 78 -1.52 6.68 -7.54
CA GLY A 78 -2.83 6.83 -6.90
C GLY A 78 -3.91 7.32 -7.87
N ALA A 79 -3.59 8.29 -8.72
CA ALA A 79 -4.49 8.75 -9.77
C ALA A 79 -4.79 7.64 -10.80
N LEU A 80 -3.78 6.87 -11.22
CA LEU A 80 -3.95 5.74 -12.14
C LEU A 80 -4.78 4.60 -11.53
N ALA A 81 -4.59 4.36 -10.23
CA ALA A 81 -5.34 3.40 -9.42
C ALA A 81 -6.80 3.80 -9.16
N GLY A 82 -7.20 5.03 -9.50
CA GLY A 82 -8.52 5.57 -9.19
C GLY A 82 -8.74 5.90 -7.71
N ALA A 83 -7.67 5.87 -6.91
CA ALA A 83 -7.69 6.28 -5.50
C ALA A 83 -7.56 7.81 -5.34
N GLY A 84 -7.00 8.48 -6.34
CA GLY A 84 -6.77 9.93 -6.32
C GLY A 84 -5.71 10.34 -5.27
N ILE A 85 -5.63 11.64 -5.02
CA ILE A 85 -4.84 12.20 -3.91
C ILE A 85 -5.80 12.31 -2.72
N CYS A 86 -5.46 11.74 -1.56
CA CYS A 86 -6.25 11.93 -0.34
C CYS A 86 -6.21 13.40 0.08
N PRO A 87 -7.32 14.16 -0.03
CA PRO A 87 -7.32 15.57 0.31
C PRO A 87 -7.23 15.74 1.83
N GLY A 88 -6.58 16.82 2.28
CA GLY A 88 -6.50 17.18 3.71
C GLY A 88 -5.39 16.49 4.51
N VAL A 89 -4.58 15.63 3.90
CA VAL A 89 -3.42 15.02 4.58
C VAL A 89 -2.24 16.00 4.55
N ARG A 90 -1.87 16.54 5.73
CA ARG A 90 -0.61 17.30 5.87
C ARG A 90 0.57 16.33 5.89
N THR A 91 1.50 16.52 4.98
CA THR A 91 2.73 15.75 4.92
C THR A 91 3.87 16.57 5.51
N ARG A 92 4.67 15.95 6.37
CA ARG A 92 5.90 16.53 6.92
C ARG A 92 7.04 15.58 6.57
N ASP A 93 8.12 16.12 6.02
CA ASP A 93 9.31 15.33 5.74
C ASP A 93 10.14 15.25 7.03
N SER A 94 10.46 14.03 7.43
CA SER A 94 11.26 13.73 8.61
C SER A 94 12.34 12.73 8.22
N SER A 95 13.61 13.07 8.50
CA SER A 95 14.72 12.14 8.39
C SER A 95 14.93 11.44 9.73
N TRP A 96 14.96 10.12 9.72
CA TRP A 96 15.37 9.33 10.87
C TRP A 96 16.72 8.67 10.56
N PRO A 97 17.71 8.72 11.46
CA PRO A 97 18.94 7.97 11.27
C PRO A 97 18.61 6.47 11.26
N GLY A 98 19.02 5.78 10.20
CA GLY A 98 18.85 4.33 10.11
C GLY A 98 19.64 3.60 11.22
N PRO A 99 19.34 2.33 11.49
CA PRO A 99 20.20 1.52 12.35
C PRO A 99 21.58 1.45 11.68
N GLY A 100 22.61 1.87 12.41
CA GLY A 100 24.01 1.80 11.96
C GLY A 100 24.46 0.36 11.72
#